data_AF-A0A841I6D6-F1
#
_entry.id   AF-A0A841I6D6-F1
#
_cell.length_a   1.000
_cell.length_b   1.000
_cell.length_c   1.000
_cell.angle_alpha   90.00
_cell.angle_beta   90.00
_cell.angle_gamma   90.00
#
_symmetry.space_group_name_H-M   'P 1'
#
loop_
_entity.id
_entity.type
_entity.pdbx_description
1 polymer ?
#
loop_
_entity_poly.entity_id
_entity_poly.type
_entity_poly.pdbx_seq_one_letter_code
_entity_poly.pdbx_strand_id
1 'polypeptide(L)'
;MGDKIKKADGTVGTVKYVNTVAETRVMYNLDVAVADTFFVGTGGWLVHNCEVDLNKIPHIFGKSTERHGLGDLLKKYGGEEDALRALAKAGQKHLETHGFEYLPKAPGVIKDTVVDVGGIGVTLRGKVIDGQFKIGTAFIPKK
;
A
#
# COMPACT_ATOMS: atom_id res chain seq x y z
N MET A 1 23.91 -4.92 12.93
CA MET A 1 24.24 -5.85 14.03
C MET A 1 24.18 -5.08 15.33
N GLY A 2 23.60 -5.64 16.39
CA GLY A 2 23.34 -4.91 17.64
C GLY A 2 21.99 -4.17 17.64
N ASP A 3 21.34 -4.07 16.48
CA ASP A 3 20.03 -3.46 16.31
C ASP A 3 18.97 -4.19 17.15
N LYS A 4 18.00 -3.42 17.67
CA LYS A 4 16.91 -3.92 18.50
C LYS A 4 15.69 -4.20 17.63
N ILE A 5 15.10 -5.38 17.77
CA ILE A 5 13.88 -5.78 17.04
C ILE A 5 12.78 -6.14 18.04
N LYS A 6 11.57 -5.62 17.82
CA LYS A 6 10.41 -5.87 18.67
C LYS A 6 9.91 -7.31 18.49
N LYS A 7 9.59 -7.98 19.61
CA LYS A 7 9.01 -9.33 19.66
C LYS A 7 7.53 -9.30 20.06
N ALA A 8 6.82 -10.38 19.75
CA ALA A 8 5.40 -10.56 20.07
C ALA A 8 5.10 -10.54 21.58
N ASP A 9 6.07 -10.96 22.40
CA ASP A 9 5.99 -10.90 23.87
C ASP A 9 6.18 -9.48 24.45
N GLY A 10 6.28 -8.46 23.59
CA GLY A 10 6.48 -7.06 23.98
C GLY A 10 7.92 -6.67 24.27
N THR A 11 8.85 -7.64 24.38
CA THR A 11 10.28 -7.38 24.61
C THR A 11 11.03 -7.09 23.31
N VAL A 12 12.35 -6.86 23.41
CA VAL A 12 13.23 -6.64 22.25
C VAL A 12 14.29 -7.73 22.14
N GLY A 13 14.47 -8.26 20.93
CA GLY A 13 15.63 -9.06 20.55
C GLY A 13 16.78 -8.18 20.05
N THR A 14 17.96 -8.76 19.90
CA THR A 14 19.15 -8.07 19.35
C THR A 14 19.69 -8.85 18.16
N VAL A 15 19.94 -8.16 17.04
CA VAL A 15 20.49 -8.78 15.83
C VAL A 15 21.93 -9.20 16.08
N LYS A 16 22.16 -10.51 16.17
CA LYS A 16 23.50 -11.09 16.35
C LYS A 16 24.23 -11.32 15.02
N TYR A 17 23.48 -11.67 13.99
CA TYR A 17 24.02 -12.05 12.69
C TYR A 17 23.00 -11.75 11.57
N VAL A 18 23.50 -11.44 10.38
CA VAL A 18 22.75 -11.22 9.15
C VAL A 18 23.55 -11.90 8.04
N ASN A 19 22.88 -12.78 7.30
CA ASN A 19 23.42 -13.40 6.10
C ASN A 19 22.45 -13.14 4.97
N THR A 20 22.95 -12.60 3.87
CA THR A 20 22.15 -12.35 2.67
C THR A 20 22.47 -13.44 1.66
N VAL A 21 21.45 -14.19 1.26
CA VAL A 21 21.56 -15.28 0.28
C VAL A 21 20.78 -14.91 -0.97
N ALA A 22 21.44 -14.99 -2.13
CA ALA A 22 20.79 -14.79 -3.43
C ALA A 22 20.28 -16.14 -3.95
N GLU A 23 19.00 -16.41 -3.76
CA GLU A 23 18.34 -17.63 -4.25
C GLU A 23 16.90 -17.34 -4.69
N THR A 24 16.38 -18.16 -5.61
CA THR A 24 14.97 -18.10 -6.01
C THR A 24 14.12 -18.89 -5.02
N ARG A 25 13.11 -18.24 -4.42
CA ARG A 25 12.12 -18.87 -3.55
C ARG A 25 10.74 -18.28 -3.75
N VAL A 26 9.72 -19.09 -3.45
CA VAL A 26 8.36 -18.61 -3.25
C VAL A 26 8.28 -17.91 -1.90
N MET A 27 7.87 -16.64 -1.90
CA MET A 27 7.72 -15.80 -0.72
C MET A 27 6.24 -15.46 -0.54
N TYR A 28 5.77 -15.46 0.70
CA TYR A 28 4.37 -15.15 1.03
C TYR A 28 4.29 -13.83 1.78
N ASN A 29 3.24 -13.06 1.49
CA ASN A 29 2.87 -11.85 2.21
C ASN A 29 1.50 -12.02 2.87
N LEU A 30 1.21 -11.23 3.90
CA LEU A 30 -0.09 -11.20 4.56
C LEU A 30 -0.68 -9.79 4.46
N ASP A 31 -1.93 -9.68 4.02
CA ASP A 31 -2.71 -8.46 4.24
C ASP A 31 -3.19 -8.45 5.70
N VAL A 32 -2.86 -7.37 6.41
CA VAL A 32 -3.22 -7.19 7.82
C VAL A 32 -4.13 -5.98 7.91
N ALA A 33 -5.38 -6.22 8.26
CA ALA A 33 -6.45 -5.24 8.13
C ALA A 33 -6.25 -3.93 8.91
N VAL A 34 -5.43 -3.89 9.97
CA VAL A 34 -5.35 -2.73 10.88
C VAL A 34 -3.96 -2.12 10.99
N ALA A 35 -2.90 -2.92 11.17
CA ALA A 35 -1.62 -2.39 11.63
C ALA A 35 -0.46 -2.49 10.63
N ASP A 36 -0.69 -2.93 9.38
CA ASP A 36 0.32 -3.17 8.32
C ASP A 36 1.62 -3.82 8.85
N THR A 37 1.49 -4.57 9.94
CA THR A 37 2.58 -5.18 10.69
C THR A 37 2.06 -6.44 11.32
N PHE A 38 2.89 -7.47 11.35
CA PHE A 38 2.56 -8.76 11.94
C PHE A 38 3.82 -9.41 12.50
N PHE A 39 3.63 -10.41 13.34
CA PHE A 39 4.73 -11.17 13.93
C PHE A 39 4.97 -12.46 13.13
N VAL A 40 6.21 -12.73 12.75
CA VAL A 40 6.59 -13.93 11.97
C VAL A 40 7.65 -14.80 12.63
N GLY A 41 7.61 -16.08 12.30
CA GLY A 41 8.59 -17.08 12.72
C GLY A 41 8.51 -17.42 14.21
N THR A 42 9.36 -18.35 14.65
CA THR A 42 9.40 -18.83 16.04
C THR A 42 9.81 -17.74 17.03
N GLY A 43 10.54 -16.72 16.59
CA GLY A 43 10.91 -15.57 17.41
C GLY A 43 9.81 -14.51 17.56
N GLY A 44 8.73 -14.63 16.78
CA GLY A 44 7.64 -13.64 16.76
C GLY A 44 8.17 -12.25 16.47
N TRP A 45 8.85 -12.07 15.34
CA TRP A 45 9.49 -10.79 14.97
C TRP A 45 8.49 -9.86 14.31
N LEU A 46 8.41 -8.62 14.79
CA LEU A 46 7.56 -7.60 14.17
C LEU A 46 8.13 -7.23 12.79
N VAL A 47 7.37 -7.52 11.74
CA VAL A 47 7.69 -7.11 10.36
C VAL A 47 6.68 -6.09 9.88
N HIS A 48 7.08 -5.24 8.94
CA HIS A 48 6.20 -4.30 8.26
C HIS A 48 5.83 -4.84 6.88
N ASN A 49 4.53 -4.81 6.57
CA ASN A 49 4.03 -4.96 5.23
C ASN A 49 4.11 -3.59 4.53
N CYS A 50 5.14 -3.35 3.73
CA CYS A 50 5.30 -2.09 3.01
C CYS A 50 4.88 -2.28 1.55
N GLU A 51 3.65 -1.88 1.20
CA GLU A 51 3.18 -1.93 -0.19
C GLU A 51 3.08 -0.56 -0.89
N VAL A 52 3.32 0.54 -0.16
CA VAL A 52 3.03 1.90 -0.65
C VAL A 52 4.31 2.71 -0.92
N ASP A 53 4.48 3.15 -2.18
CA ASP A 53 5.54 4.06 -2.59
C ASP A 53 5.21 5.50 -2.12
N LEU A 54 5.83 5.95 -1.03
CA LEU A 54 5.63 7.29 -0.47
C LEU A 54 6.08 8.41 -1.43
N ASN A 55 6.91 8.12 -2.43
CA ASN A 55 7.27 9.11 -3.45
C ASN A 55 6.09 9.52 -4.33
N LYS A 56 4.94 8.83 -4.22
CA LYS A 56 3.68 9.23 -4.88
C LYS A 56 2.99 10.38 -4.19
N ILE A 57 3.28 10.68 -2.92
CA ILE A 57 2.64 11.75 -2.16
C ILE A 57 2.66 13.09 -2.90
N PRO A 58 3.81 13.64 -3.33
CA PRO A 58 3.82 14.94 -4.00
C PRO A 58 3.13 14.95 -5.37
N HIS A 59 2.94 13.77 -6.00
CA HIS A 59 2.23 13.65 -7.27
C HIS A 59 0.71 13.60 -7.07
N ILE A 60 0.25 12.80 -6.10
CA ILE A 60 -1.17 12.55 -5.83
C ILE A 60 -1.76 13.67 -4.96
N PHE A 61 -1.00 14.14 -3.98
CA PHE A 61 -1.36 15.18 -3.04
C PHE A 61 -0.50 16.45 -3.24
N GLY A 62 -0.20 17.19 -2.17
CA GLY A 62 0.50 18.48 -2.22
C GLY A 62 -0.23 19.50 -3.10
N LYS A 63 0.48 20.02 -4.12
CA LYS A 63 -0.09 20.99 -5.08
C LYS A 63 -1.21 20.40 -5.95
N SER A 64 -1.33 19.09 -6.02
CA SER A 64 -2.35 18.41 -6.81
C SER A 64 -3.63 18.13 -6.03
N THR A 65 -3.63 18.23 -4.70
CA THR A 65 -4.77 17.87 -3.82
C THR A 65 -6.09 18.51 -4.27
N GLU A 66 -6.08 19.81 -4.57
CA GLU A 66 -7.28 20.54 -5.00
C GLU A 66 -7.72 20.13 -6.41
N ARG A 67 -6.77 19.90 -7.33
CA ARG A 67 -7.03 19.46 -8.71
C ARG A 67 -7.61 18.05 -8.73
N HIS A 68 -7.11 17.18 -7.87
CA HIS A 68 -7.58 15.80 -7.72
C HIS A 68 -8.83 15.69 -6.84
N GLY A 69 -9.30 16.78 -6.21
CA GLY A 69 -10.48 16.77 -5.36
C GLY A 69 -10.32 15.94 -4.09
N LEU A 70 -9.10 15.72 -3.60
CA LEU A 70 -8.82 14.81 -2.47
C LEU A 70 -8.89 15.47 -1.09
N GLY A 71 -9.37 16.72 -1.01
CA GLY A 71 -9.42 17.47 0.25
C GLY A 71 -10.22 16.79 1.35
N ASP A 72 -11.36 16.19 1.02
CA ASP A 72 -12.20 15.49 2.01
C ASP A 72 -11.60 14.14 2.43
N LEU A 73 -10.84 13.50 1.53
CA LEU A 73 -10.06 12.31 1.87
C LEU A 73 -8.98 12.65 2.91
N LEU A 74 -8.25 13.75 2.72
CA LEU A 74 -7.23 14.21 3.67
C LEU A 74 -7.83 14.54 5.05
N LYS A 75 -8.97 15.24 5.08
CA LYS A 75 -9.69 15.53 6.34
C LYS A 75 -10.09 14.24 7.07
N LYS A 76 -10.50 13.21 6.34
CA LYS A 76 -10.93 11.93 6.92
C LYS A 76 -9.78 11.13 7.52
N TYR A 77 -8.65 11.07 6.82
CA TYR A 77 -7.52 10.21 7.20
C TYR A 77 -6.41 10.94 7.98
N GLY A 78 -6.49 12.26 8.14
CA GLY A 78 -5.61 13.02 9.03
C GLY A 78 -4.24 13.40 8.44
N GLY A 79 -3.93 12.96 7.21
CA GLY A 79 -2.68 13.28 6.53
C GLY A 79 -2.53 12.62 5.15
N GLU A 80 -1.53 13.07 4.39
CA GLU A 80 -1.27 12.57 3.02
C GLU A 80 -0.76 11.12 3.02
N GLU A 81 0.06 10.74 4.00
CA GLU A 81 0.54 9.35 4.13
C GLU A 81 -0.60 8.38 4.39
N ASP A 82 -1.44 8.67 5.37
CA ASP A 82 -2.54 7.79 5.77
C ASP A 82 -3.63 7.73 4.68
N ALA A 83 -3.88 8.85 4.00
CA ALA A 83 -4.73 8.85 2.81
C ALA A 83 -4.14 8.03 1.66
N LEU A 84 -2.81 8.11 1.43
CA LEU A 84 -2.15 7.28 0.41
C LEU A 84 -2.25 5.79 0.73
N ARG A 85 -2.03 5.43 2.00
CA ARG A 85 -2.20 4.04 2.48
C ARG A 85 -3.62 3.56 2.26
N ALA A 86 -4.62 4.37 2.60
CA ALA A 86 -6.03 4.05 2.38
C ALA A 86 -6.35 3.82 0.89
N LEU A 87 -5.81 4.66 0.00
CA LEU A 87 -5.98 4.50 -1.45
C LEU A 87 -5.34 3.22 -1.98
N ALA A 88 -4.09 2.95 -1.59
CA ALA A 88 -3.36 1.76 -2.02
C ALA A 88 -4.06 0.49 -1.55
N LYS A 89 -4.50 0.45 -0.30
CA LYS A 89 -5.25 -0.66 0.28
C LYS A 89 -6.60 -0.88 -0.40
N ALA A 90 -7.35 0.18 -0.68
CA ALA A 90 -8.60 0.08 -1.41
C ALA A 90 -8.38 -0.49 -2.83
N GLY A 91 -7.31 -0.05 -3.50
CA GLY A 91 -6.94 -0.58 -4.82
C GLY A 91 -6.51 -2.05 -4.78
N GLN A 92 -5.69 -2.45 -3.82
CA GLN A 92 -5.28 -3.85 -3.63
C GLN A 92 -6.49 -4.75 -3.30
N LYS A 93 -7.35 -4.31 -2.39
CA LYS A 93 -8.60 -5.01 -2.08
C LYS A 93 -9.49 -5.15 -3.32
N HIS A 94 -9.59 -4.11 -4.16
CA HIS A 94 -10.36 -4.18 -5.39
C HIS A 94 -9.80 -5.22 -6.36
N LEU A 95 -8.47 -5.28 -6.54
CA LEU A 95 -7.80 -6.31 -7.33
C LEU A 95 -8.15 -7.73 -6.84
N GLU A 96 -8.09 -7.95 -5.53
CA GLU A 96 -8.35 -9.27 -4.94
C GLU A 96 -9.82 -9.71 -5.04
N THR A 97 -10.73 -8.74 -4.96
CA THR A 97 -12.18 -9.02 -4.91
C THR A 97 -12.85 -9.04 -6.27
N HIS A 98 -12.44 -8.15 -7.18
CA HIS A 98 -13.09 -7.94 -8.47
C HIS A 98 -12.11 -8.04 -9.65
N GLY A 99 -10.81 -8.02 -9.40
CA GLY A 99 -9.80 -7.82 -10.43
C GLY A 99 -9.74 -6.38 -10.92
N PHE A 100 -8.90 -6.12 -11.93
CA PHE A 100 -8.90 -4.86 -12.67
C PHE A 100 -9.08 -5.11 -14.15
N GLU A 101 -9.76 -4.19 -14.83
CA GLU A 101 -9.64 -4.07 -16.27
C GLU A 101 -8.30 -3.41 -16.64
N TYR A 102 -7.57 -4.03 -17.55
CA TYR A 102 -6.30 -3.52 -18.05
C TYR A 102 -6.47 -2.69 -19.32
N LEU A 103 -5.59 -1.70 -19.52
CA LEU A 103 -5.48 -0.99 -20.77
C LEU A 103 -4.97 -1.92 -21.87
N PRO A 104 -5.67 -2.02 -23.03
CA PRO A 104 -5.27 -2.94 -24.10
C PRO A 104 -3.86 -2.71 -24.64
N LYS A 105 -3.38 -1.46 -24.60
CA LYS A 105 -2.07 -1.06 -25.15
C LYS A 105 -0.95 -1.01 -24.11
N ALA A 106 -1.23 -1.35 -22.86
CA ALA A 106 -0.25 -1.27 -21.78
C ALA A 106 -0.54 -2.37 -20.72
N PRO A 107 0.01 -3.59 -20.92
CA PRO A 107 -0.21 -4.71 -20.01
C PRO A 107 0.12 -4.33 -18.55
N GLY A 108 -0.75 -4.78 -17.63
CA GLY A 108 -0.63 -4.48 -16.21
C GLY A 108 -1.08 -3.06 -15.82
N VAL A 109 -1.23 -2.11 -16.75
CA VAL A 109 -1.78 -0.77 -16.42
C VAL A 109 -3.29 -0.85 -16.30
N ILE A 110 -3.83 -0.41 -15.17
CA ILE A 110 -5.28 -0.44 -14.93
C ILE A 110 -5.97 0.70 -15.68
N LYS A 111 -7.18 0.46 -16.18
CA LYS A 111 -8.09 1.53 -16.62
C LYS A 111 -8.55 2.35 -15.42
N ASP A 112 -9.03 3.56 -15.69
CA ASP A 112 -9.68 4.41 -14.68
C ASP A 112 -10.78 3.61 -13.97
N THR A 113 -10.54 3.34 -12.70
CA THR A 113 -11.42 2.47 -11.91
C THR A 113 -11.85 3.22 -10.66
N VAL A 114 -13.15 3.34 -10.44
CA VAL A 114 -13.68 3.94 -9.21
C VAL A 114 -13.71 2.87 -8.13
N VAL A 115 -13.08 3.15 -6.99
CA VAL A 115 -13.11 2.30 -5.81
C VAL A 115 -13.66 3.08 -4.61
N ASP A 116 -14.30 2.36 -3.69
CA ASP A 116 -14.72 2.95 -2.42
C ASP A 116 -13.54 3.05 -1.45
N VAL A 117 -13.24 4.27 -1.00
CA VAL A 117 -12.17 4.56 -0.03
C VAL A 117 -12.82 5.13 1.22
N GLY A 118 -13.38 4.22 2.03
CA GLY A 118 -14.07 4.59 3.25
C GLY A 118 -15.34 5.39 3.00
N GLY A 119 -16.18 5.00 2.05
CA GLY A 119 -17.42 5.70 1.69
C GLY A 119 -17.24 6.85 0.70
N ILE A 120 -16.03 7.07 0.17
CA ILE A 120 -15.75 8.08 -0.84
C ILE A 120 -15.35 7.35 -2.13
N GLY A 121 -16.11 7.56 -3.21
CA GLY A 121 -15.76 7.02 -4.52
C GLY A 121 -14.57 7.77 -5.12
N VAL A 122 -13.43 7.10 -5.23
CA VAL A 122 -12.19 7.68 -5.78
C VAL A 122 -11.78 6.91 -7.03
N THR A 123 -11.44 7.63 -8.10
CA THR A 123 -10.87 7.03 -9.30
C THR A 123 -9.39 6.75 -9.07
N LEU A 124 -8.97 5.50 -9.23
CA LEU A 124 -7.58 5.06 -9.18
C LEU A 124 -7.03 4.82 -10.57
N ARG A 125 -5.75 5.14 -10.72
CA ARG A 125 -4.90 4.72 -11.83
C ARG A 125 -3.61 4.12 -11.26
N GLY A 126 -3.03 3.17 -11.99
CA GLY A 126 -1.83 2.49 -11.52
C GLY A 126 -1.48 1.29 -12.39
N LYS A 127 -0.69 0.40 -11.80
CA LYS A 127 -0.30 -0.86 -12.43
C LYS A 127 -0.49 -2.03 -11.47
N VAL A 128 -0.67 -3.22 -12.00
CA VAL A 128 -0.51 -4.48 -11.27
C VAL A 128 0.80 -5.11 -11.71
N ILE A 129 1.69 -5.35 -10.75
CA ILE A 129 3.00 -5.99 -10.96
C ILE A 129 3.09 -7.12 -9.95
N ASP A 130 3.32 -8.34 -10.41
CA ASP A 130 3.43 -9.54 -9.57
C ASP A 130 2.25 -9.72 -8.59
N GLY A 131 1.03 -9.42 -9.04
CA GLY A 131 -0.19 -9.53 -8.24
C GLY A 131 -0.42 -8.39 -7.23
N GLN A 132 0.46 -7.39 -7.19
CA GLN A 132 0.32 -6.22 -6.33
C GLN A 132 -0.10 -4.98 -7.12
N PHE A 133 -1.11 -4.27 -6.62
CA PHE A 133 -1.50 -2.97 -7.12
C PHE A 133 -0.48 -1.89 -6.69
N LYS A 134 0.05 -1.16 -7.66
CA LYS A 134 0.95 -0.02 -7.48
C LYS A 134 0.23 1.23 -7.96
N ILE A 135 -0.14 2.08 -7.01
CA ILE A 135 -0.83 3.33 -7.29
C ILE A 135 0.04 4.29 -8.11
N GLY A 136 -0.54 4.79 -9.20
CA GLY A 136 0.05 5.83 -10.05
C GLY A 136 -0.51 7.20 -9.72
N THR A 137 -1.84 7.33 -9.75
CA THR A 137 -2.56 8.54 -9.33
C THR A 137 -3.96 8.22 -8.79
N ALA A 138 -4.57 9.18 -8.12
CA ALA A 138 -5.94 9.11 -7.62
C ALA A 138 -6.62 10.47 -7.72
N PHE A 139 -7.92 10.48 -8.04
CA PHE A 139 -8.72 11.71 -8.10
C PHE A 139 -10.22 11.43 -7.98
N ILE A 140 -10.96 12.45 -7.55
CA ILE A 140 -12.42 12.50 -7.57
C ILE A 140 -12.81 13.44 -8.72
N PRO A 141 -13.47 12.96 -9.79
CA PRO A 141 -13.92 13.81 -10.87
C PRO A 141 -14.83 14.92 -10.34
N LYS A 142 -14.55 16.18 -10.72
CA LYS A 142 -15.49 17.27 -10.46
C LYS A 142 -16.73 17.06 -11.33
N LYS A 143 -17.91 17.21 -10.73
CA LYS A 143 -19.18 17.26 -11.46
C LYS A 143 -19.22 18.48 -12.37
#